data_AF-A0AAQ2Q8E9-F1
#
_entry.id   AF-A0AAQ2Q8E9-F1
#
_cell.length_a   1.000
_cell.length_b   1.000
_cell.length_c   1.000
_cell.angle_alpha   90.00
_cell.angle_beta   90.00
_cell.angle_gamma   90.00
#
_symmetry.space_group_name_H-M   'P 1'
#
loop_
_entity.id
_entity.type
_entity.pdbx_description
1 polymer ?
#
loop_
_entity_poly.entity_id
_entity_poly.type
_entity_poly.pdbx_seq_one_letter_code
_entity_poly.pdbx_strand_id
1 'polypeptide(L)' 'MAYDPKRQVILLCAGDKTGDKRFYQRMIPLAERIYGEYLKDKSYENLQNPSRPHGKPAYRTP' A
#
# COMPACT_ATOMS: atom_id res chain seq x y z
N MET A 1 17.15 -15.36 9.58
CA MET A 1 16.61 -14.21 8.82
C MET A 1 15.09 -14.29 8.89
N ALA A 2 14.41 -13.27 9.40
CA ALA A 2 12.95 -13.27 9.56
C ALA A 2 12.29 -12.57 8.36
N TYR A 3 11.26 -13.20 7.79
CA TYR A 3 10.43 -12.66 6.70
C TYR A 3 9.08 -12.22 7.28
N ASP A 4 8.69 -10.96 7.02
CA ASP A 4 7.37 -10.45 7.41
C ASP A 4 6.42 -10.55 6.21
N PRO A 5 5.45 -11.49 6.21
CA PRO A 5 4.50 -11.66 5.11
C PRO A 5 3.57 -10.46 4.91
N LYS A 6 3.56 -9.50 5.85
CA LYS A 6 2.81 -8.25 5.72
C LYS A 6 3.61 -7.14 5.04
N ARG A 7 4.92 -7.30 4.83
CA ARG A 7 5.72 -6.31 4.08
C ARG A 7 5.34 -6.38 2.61
N GLN A 8 4.46 -5.47 2.21
CA GLN A 8 4.05 -5.27 0.82
C GLN A 8 4.78 -4.06 0.22
N VAL A 9 5.11 -4.15 -1.07
CA VAL A 9 5.67 -3.05 -1.87
C VAL A 9 4.68 -2.68 -2.95
N ILE A 10 4.53 -1.38 -3.22
CA ILE A 10 3.65 -0.86 -4.25
C ILE A 10 4.50 -0.08 -5.25
N LEU A 11 4.41 -0.44 -6.53
CA LEU A 11 5.02 0.32 -7.62
C LEU A 11 3.98 1.32 -8.16
N LEU A 12 4.21 2.62 -7.92
CA LEU A 12 3.26 3.68 -8.27
C LEU A 12 3.49 4.28 -9.65
N CYS A 13 4.74 4.36 -10.10
CA CYS A 13 5.09 4.89 -11.41
C CYS A 13 6.46 4.35 -11.87
N ALA A 14 6.62 4.12 -13.17
CA ALA A 14 7.87 3.71 -13.80
C ALA A 14 8.09 4.48 -15.09
N GLY A 15 9.36 4.70 -15.47
CA GLY A 15 9.71 5.42 -16.69
C GLY A 15 11.21 5.49 -16.89
N ASP A 16 11.63 5.92 -18.08
CA ASP A 16 13.04 6.13 -18.40
C ASP A 16 13.50 7.51 -17.92
N LYS A 17 14.54 7.52 -17.10
CA LYS A 17 15.18 8.71 -16.54
C LYS A 17 16.36 9.19 -17.39
N THR A 18 16.86 8.36 -18.32
CA THR A 18 18.15 8.57 -18.98
C THR A 18 18.23 9.93 -19.67
N GLY A 19 19.22 10.73 -19.28
CA GLY A 19 19.42 12.08 -19.83
C GLY A 19 18.42 13.15 -19.35
N ASP A 20 17.38 12.81 -18.58
CA ASP A 20 16.35 13.76 -18.16
C ASP A 20 16.48 14.18 -16.69
N LYS A 21 17.00 15.39 -16.49
CA LYS A 21 17.16 16.01 -15.16
C LYS A 21 15.83 16.37 -14.50
N ARG A 22 14.75 16.53 -15.26
CA ARG A 22 13.40 16.88 -14.78
C ARG A 22 12.52 15.66 -14.56
N PHE A 23 13.04 14.44 -14.76
CA PHE A 23 12.31 13.20 -14.55
C PHE A 23 11.61 13.15 -13.18
N TYR A 24 12.35 13.34 -12.09
CA TYR A 24 11.76 13.29 -10.75
C TYR A 24 10.79 14.44 -10.47
N GLN A 25 11.03 15.63 -11.02
CA GLN A 25 10.09 16.75 -10.88
C GLN A 25 8.72 16.43 -11.48
N ARG A 26 8.64 15.55 -12.48
CA ARG A 26 7.39 15.09 -13.07
C ARG A 26 6.86 13.80 -12.43
N MET A 27 7.75 12.87 -12.13
CA MET A 27 7.36 11.54 -11.63
C MET A 27 6.94 11.55 -10.15
N ILE A 28 7.52 12.40 -9.31
CA ILE A 28 7.15 12.49 -7.89
C ILE A 28 5.68 12.96 -7.73
N PRO A 29 5.24 14.09 -8.32
CA PRO A 29 3.85 14.51 -8.20
C PRO A 29 2.85 13.50 -8.79
N LEU A 30 3.26 12.78 -9.85
CA LEU A 30 2.45 11.70 -10.41
C LEU A 30 2.28 10.55 -9.42
N ALA A 31 3.38 10.10 -8.80
CA ALA A 31 3.34 9.06 -7.78
C ALA A 31 2.49 9.47 -6.57
N GLU A 32 2.61 10.72 -6.13
CA GLU A 32 1.81 11.26 -5.03
C GLU A 32 0.32 11.22 -5.33
N ARG A 33 -0.09 11.61 -6.56
CA ARG A 33 -1.48 11.54 -6.98
C ARG A 33 -2.02 10.11 -6.98
N ILE A 34 -1.28 9.18 -7.60
CA ILE A 34 -1.66 7.76 -7.67
C ILE A 34 -1.74 7.15 -6.27
N TYR A 35 -0.80 7.51 -5.38
CA TYR A 35 -0.83 7.06 -3.99
C TYR A 35 -2.03 7.64 -3.22
N GLY A 36 -2.36 8.91 -3.45
CA GLY A 36 -3.54 9.53 -2.86
C GLY A 36 -4.84 8.85 -3.29
N GLU A 37 -4.96 8.46 -4.56
CA GLU A 37 -6.08 7.66 -5.07
C GLU A 37 -6.13 6.27 -4.40
N TYR A 38 -4.99 5.57 -4.34
CA TYR A 38 -4.88 4.28 -3.67
C TYR A 38 -5.30 4.31 -2.18
N LEU A 39 -4.91 5.36 -1.45
CA LEU A 39 -5.29 5.53 -0.05
C LEU A 39 -6.78 5.81 0.13
N LYS A 40 -7.43 6.50 -0.82
CA LYS A 40 -8.88 6.69 -0.80
C LYS A 40 -9.60 5.35 -0.97
N ASP A 41 -9.21 4.54 -1.95
CA ASP A 41 -9.82 3.22 -2.15
C ASP A 41 -9.70 2.34 -0.90
N LYS A 42 -8.52 2.33 -0.26
CA LYS A 42 -8.30 1.60 1.01
C LYS A 42 -9.05 2.17 2.21
N SER A 43 -9.29 3.48 2.24
CA SER A 43 -10.07 4.09 3.32
C SER A 43 -11.53 3.70 3.20
N TYR A 44 -12.08 3.61 1.98
CA TYR A 44 -13.42 3.06 1.75
C TYR A 44 -13.50 1.58 2.12
N GLU A 45 -12.49 0.76 1.80
CA GLU A 45 -12.44 -0.65 2.21
C GLU A 45 -12.39 -0.80 3.74
N ASN A 46 -11.63 0.04 4.46
CA ASN A 46 -11.61 0.03 5.93
C ASN A 46 -12.93 0.51 6.54
N LEU A 47 -13.64 1.45 5.91
CA LEU A 47 -14.95 1.92 6.36
C LEU A 47 -16.05 0.86 6.12
N GLN A 48 -15.95 0.07 5.03
CA GLN A 48 -16.88 -1.01 4.73
C GLN A 48 -16.57 -2.31 5.49
N ASN A 49 -15.35 -2.49 5.97
CA ASN A 49 -14.95 -3.60 6.83
C ASN A 49 -14.36 -3.06 8.14
N PRO A 50 -15.21 -2.59 9.07
CA PRO A 50 -14.75 -2.23 10.40
C PRO A 50 -14.34 -3.53 11.11
N SER A 51 -13.06 -3.88 11.01
CA SER A 51 -12.39 -4.96 11.74
C SER A 51 -13.28 -6.17 11.99
N ARG A 52 -13.25 -7.19 11.11
CA ARG A 52 -13.59 -8.56 11.54
C ARG A 52 -12.91 -8.75 12.89
N PRO A 53 -13.65 -8.97 13.99
CA PRO A 53 -13.03 -9.02 15.30
C PRO A 53 -12.00 -10.13 15.18
N HIS A 54 -10.74 -9.78 15.40
CA HIS A 54 -9.69 -10.77 15.52
C HIS A 54 -9.88 -11.46 16.88
N GLY A 55 -11.01 -12.17 17.01
CA GLY A 55 -11.23 -13.17 18.01
C GLY A 55 -10.23 -14.27 17.71
N LYS A 56 -9.22 -14.37 18.58
CA LYS A 56 -8.36 -15.55 18.65
C LYS A 56 -9.32 -16.75 18.76
N PRO A 57 -9.24 -17.80 17.94
CA PRO A 57 -9.99 -19.01 18.24
C PRO A 57 -9.48 -19.52 19.59
N ALA A 58 -10.38 -19.59 20.58
CA ALA A 58 -10.08 -20.18 21.87
C ALA A 58 -9.69 -21.64 21.62
N TYR A 59 -8.43 -22.00 21.87
CA TYR A 59 -8.00 -23.38 21.85
C TYR A 59 -8.83 -24.12 22.90
N ARG A 60 -9.74 -24.99 22.46
CA ARG A 60 -10.47 -25.91 23.32
C ARG A 60 -9.45 -26.95 23.82
N THR A 61 -8.92 -26.76 25.01
CA THR A 61 -8.27 -27.85 25.73
C THR A 61 -9.33 -28.82 26.25
N PRO A 62 -9.05 -30.14 26.23
CA PRO A 62 -9.98 -31.17 26.68
C PRO A 62 -10.28 -31.10 28.17
#